data_AF-K0IL49-F1
#
_entry.id   AF-K0IL49-F1
#
_cell.length_a   1.000
_cell.length_b   1.000
_cell.length_c   1.000
_cell.angle_alpha   90.00
_cell.angle_beta   90.00
_cell.angle_gamma   90.00
#
_symmetry.space_group_name_H-M   'P 1'
#
loop_
_entity.id
_entity.type
_entity.pdbx_description
1 polymer ?
#
loop_
_entity_poly.entity_id
_entity_poly.type
_entity_poly.pdbx_seq_one_letter_code
_entity_poly.pdbx_strand_id
1 'polypeptide(L)'
;MSDFDSMDDLIKEIERGEANIVITKDVRKFRKPVTVVSGLQENKNAKDVTRQLKTKIGTGGTFKDGQIILQGDHRETVKAMLVEMGFKEESIEVY
;
A
#
# COMPACT_ATOMS: atom_id res chain seq x y z
N MET A 1 16.22 -30.28 3.27
CA MET A 1 15.23 -29.25 2.89
C MET A 1 14.97 -28.43 4.14
N SER A 2 15.81 -27.44 4.41
CA SER A 2 15.70 -26.47 5.53
C SER A 2 17.09 -25.91 5.77
N ASP A 3 17.32 -24.65 5.44
CA ASP A 3 18.37 -23.74 5.95
C ASP A 3 18.46 -22.52 5.01
N PHE A 4 18.31 -22.72 3.70
CA PHE A 4 18.34 -21.64 2.70
C PHE A 4 17.02 -20.85 2.59
N ASP A 5 15.86 -21.48 2.76
CA ASP A 5 14.56 -20.77 2.77
C ASP A 5 14.43 -19.79 3.95
N SER A 6 15.12 -20.05 5.07
CA SER A 6 15.04 -19.22 6.28
C SER A 6 15.83 -17.92 6.17
N MET A 7 16.79 -17.82 5.26
CA MET A 7 17.57 -16.59 5.05
C MET A 7 16.79 -15.61 4.17
N ASP A 8 16.01 -16.09 3.19
CA ASP A 8 15.20 -15.24 2.31
C ASP A 8 14.05 -14.55 3.05
N ASP A 9 13.42 -15.22 4.02
CA ASP A 9 12.41 -14.60 4.88
C ASP A 9 13.02 -13.58 5.85
N LEU A 10 14.22 -13.84 6.37
CA LEU A 10 14.95 -12.90 7.24
C LEU A 10 15.45 -11.66 6.46
N ILE A 11 15.87 -11.83 5.20
CA ILE A 11 16.26 -10.72 4.32
C ILE A 11 15.03 -9.89 3.92
N LYS A 12 13.87 -10.52 3.67
CA LYS A 12 12.59 -9.81 3.48
C LYS A 12 12.17 -9.00 4.71
N GLU A 13 12.45 -9.47 5.92
CA GLU A 13 12.18 -8.72 7.15
C GLU A 13 13.08 -7.49 7.30
N ILE A 14 14.35 -7.57 6.88
CA ILE A 14 15.34 -6.48 7.01
C ILE A 14 15.23 -5.46 5.87
N GLU A 15 14.89 -5.88 4.64
CA GLU A 15 14.75 -4.98 3.47
C GLU A 15 13.44 -4.19 3.45
N ARG A 16 12.44 -4.56 4.27
CA ARG A 16 11.26 -3.72 4.54
C ARG A 16 11.66 -2.62 5.53
N GLY A 17 12.54 -1.72 5.07
CA GLY A 17 12.83 -0.46 5.75
C GLY A 17 11.51 0.21 6.15
N GLU A 18 11.54 0.87 7.31
CA GLU A 18 10.42 1.51 8.02
C GLU A 18 9.53 2.35 7.08
N ALA A 19 8.65 1.69 6.33
CA ALA A 19 7.76 2.33 5.39
C ALA A 19 6.57 2.83 6.21
N ASN A 20 6.66 4.09 6.62
CA ASN A 20 5.54 4.81 7.24
C ASN A 20 4.50 5.08 6.15
N ILE A 21 3.56 4.16 6.01
CA ILE A 21 2.47 4.24 5.04
C ILE A 21 1.34 5.02 5.69
N VAL A 22 0.87 6.04 4.99
CA VAL A 22 -0.26 6.85 5.45
C VAL A 22 -1.39 6.71 4.45
N ILE A 23 -2.55 6.29 4.94
CA ILE A 23 -3.78 6.14 4.18
C ILE A 23 -4.76 7.22 4.63
N THR A 24 -5.16 8.10 3.72
CA THR A 24 -6.11 9.18 4.02
C THR A 24 -7.31 9.15 3.09
N LYS A 25 -8.41 9.73 3.54
CA LYS A 25 -9.53 10.07 2.67
C LYS A 25 -9.42 11.53 2.23
N ASP A 26 -9.51 11.75 0.94
CA ASP A 26 -9.59 13.07 0.33
C ASP A 26 -10.89 13.18 -0.50
N VAL A 27 -11.31 14.39 -0.83
CA VAL A 27 -12.50 14.66 -1.63
C VAL A 27 -12.08 15.45 -2.86
N ARG A 28 -12.16 14.83 -4.03
CA ARG A 28 -11.74 15.44 -5.31
C ARG A 28 -12.92 15.95 -6.12
N LYS A 29 -12.65 16.32 -7.38
CA LYS A 29 -13.62 16.88 -8.34
C LYS A 29 -14.99 16.22 -8.20
N PHE A 30 -16.04 17.05 -8.24
CA PHE A 30 -17.44 16.64 -8.09
C PHE A 30 -17.77 16.01 -6.73
N ARG A 31 -17.05 16.38 -5.66
CA ARG A 31 -17.26 15.89 -4.28
C ARG A 31 -17.17 14.37 -4.16
N LYS A 32 -16.42 13.72 -5.05
CA LYS A 32 -16.23 12.27 -5.01
C LYS A 32 -15.11 11.92 -4.02
N PRO A 33 -15.34 11.01 -3.07
CA PRO A 33 -14.31 10.57 -2.16
C PRO A 33 -13.23 9.78 -2.92
N VAL A 34 -12.00 9.94 -2.48
CA VAL A 34 -10.86 9.16 -2.94
C VAL A 34 -10.04 8.72 -1.74
N THR A 35 -9.41 7.56 -1.85
CA THR A 35 -8.43 7.06 -0.89
C THR A 35 -7.04 7.39 -1.41
N VAL A 36 -6.23 8.02 -0.59
CA VAL A 36 -4.84 8.39 -0.92
C VAL A 36 -3.91 7.57 -0.05
N VAL A 37 -2.95 6.88 -0.67
CA VAL A 37 -1.92 6.09 0.00
C VAL A 37 -0.58 6.73 -0.30
N SER A 38 0.13 7.15 0.73
CA SER A 38 1.47 7.75 0.68
C SER A 38 2.48 6.93 1.49
N GLY A 39 3.77 7.21 1.34
CA GLY A 39 4.84 6.46 2.03
C GLY A 39 5.41 5.27 1.23
N LEU A 40 5.00 5.11 -0.03
CA LEU A 40 5.48 4.06 -0.93
C LEU A 40 6.53 4.56 -1.95
N GLN A 41 7.04 5.78 -1.79
CA GLN A 41 7.91 6.48 -2.75
C GLN A 41 9.22 5.71 -3.03
N GLU A 42 9.84 5.19 -1.97
CA GLU A 42 11.12 4.46 -2.05
C GLU A 42 10.93 2.96 -2.31
N ASN A 43 9.68 2.49 -2.32
CA ASN A 43 9.39 1.09 -2.55
C ASN A 43 9.47 0.80 -4.06
N LYS A 44 10.49 0.03 -4.47
CA LYS A 44 10.68 -0.43 -5.86
C LYS A 44 9.43 -1.13 -6.43
N ASN A 45 8.54 -1.64 -5.58
CA ASN A 45 7.31 -2.34 -5.95
C ASN A 45 6.05 -1.46 -5.89
N ALA A 46 6.14 -0.13 -5.73
CA ALA A 46 4.98 0.75 -5.62
C ALA A 46 4.00 0.66 -6.81
N LYS A 47 4.52 0.43 -8.02
CA LYS A 47 3.69 0.19 -9.22
C LYS A 47 2.90 -1.11 -9.14
N ASP A 48 3.52 -2.18 -8.62
CA ASP A 48 2.87 -3.48 -8.46
C ASP A 48 1.83 -3.44 -7.34
N VAL A 49 2.14 -2.80 -6.22
CA VAL A 49 1.17 -2.53 -5.14
C VAL A 49 -0.04 -1.76 -5.71
N THR A 50 0.19 -0.72 -6.52
CA THR A 50 -0.88 0.02 -7.19
C THR A 50 -1.76 -0.89 -8.06
N ARG A 51 -1.14 -1.76 -8.87
CA ARG A 51 -1.86 -2.69 -9.75
C ARG A 51 -2.71 -3.68 -8.95
N GLN A 52 -2.16 -4.24 -7.87
CA GLN A 52 -2.87 -5.19 -7.01
C GLN A 52 -4.05 -4.52 -6.31
N LEU A 53 -3.85 -3.34 -5.70
CA LEU A 53 -4.93 -2.58 -5.06
C LEU A 53 -6.07 -2.28 -6.03
N LYS A 54 -5.76 -1.82 -7.26
CA LYS A 54 -6.77 -1.57 -8.30
C LYS A 54 -7.54 -2.84 -8.69
N THR A 55 -6.83 -3.96 -8.83
CA THR A 55 -7.44 -5.23 -9.27
C THR A 55 -8.40 -5.77 -8.22
N LYS A 56 -8.04 -5.67 -6.93
CA LYS A 56 -8.84 -6.22 -5.82
C LYS A 56 -10.01 -5.30 -5.43
N ILE A 57 -9.84 -3.98 -5.47
CA ILE A 57 -10.92 -3.02 -5.18
C ILE A 57 -11.85 -2.85 -6.40
N GLY A 58 -11.36 -3.08 -7.62
CA GLY A 58 -12.16 -2.95 -8.84
C GLY A 58 -12.47 -1.50 -9.22
N THR A 59 -11.72 -0.52 -8.69
CA THR A 59 -11.93 0.90 -8.96
C THR A 59 -10.82 1.50 -9.81
N GLY A 60 -11.13 2.65 -10.44
CA GLY A 60 -10.13 3.48 -11.06
C GLY A 60 -9.11 3.97 -10.02
N GLY A 61 -7.84 3.99 -10.40
CA GLY A 61 -6.78 4.48 -9.54
C GLY A 61 -5.50 4.81 -10.31
N THR A 62 -4.72 5.74 -9.77
CA THR A 62 -3.48 6.24 -10.39
C THR A 62 -2.37 6.30 -9.35
N PHE A 63 -1.14 6.00 -9.78
CA PHE A 63 0.06 6.34 -9.03
C PHE A 63 0.57 7.68 -9.56
N LYS A 64 0.66 8.70 -8.69
CA LYS A 64 1.10 10.04 -9.07
C LYS A 64 1.84 10.66 -7.90
N ASP A 65 2.99 11.30 -8.18
CA ASP A 65 3.78 12.02 -7.18
C ASP A 65 4.13 11.12 -5.97
N GLY A 66 4.36 9.84 -6.26
CA GLY A 66 4.61 8.75 -5.32
C GLY A 66 3.49 8.44 -4.32
N GLN A 67 2.27 8.81 -4.67
CA GLN A 67 1.04 8.46 -3.96
C GLN A 67 0.15 7.59 -4.85
N ILE A 68 -0.56 6.64 -4.25
CA ILE A 68 -1.64 5.89 -4.90
C ILE A 68 -2.94 6.60 -4.59
N ILE A 69 -3.72 6.92 -5.62
CA ILE A 69 -5.03 7.54 -5.47
C ILE A 69 -6.07 6.58 -6.05
N LEU A 70 -7.00 6.14 -5.23
CA LEU A 70 -8.07 5.20 -5.57
C LEU A 70 -9.43 5.89 -5.45
N GLN A 71 -10.34 5.64 -6.39
CA GLN A 71 -11.69 6.18 -6.31
C GLN A 71 -12.49 5.46 -5.21
N GLY A 72 -13.22 6.21 -4.38
CA GLY A 72 -13.96 5.69 -3.23
C GLY A 72 -13.22 5.82 -1.89
N ASP A 73 -13.94 5.58 -0.80
CA ASP A 73 -13.35 5.41 0.54
C ASP A 73 -13.14 3.91 0.80
N HIS A 74 -11.89 3.48 0.74
CA HIS A 74 -11.46 2.09 0.88
C HIS A 74 -10.34 1.94 1.89
N ARG A 75 -10.21 2.89 2.84
CA ARG A 75 -9.08 2.96 3.77
C ARG A 75 -8.81 1.65 4.51
N GLU A 76 -9.85 1.06 5.09
CA GLU A 76 -9.78 -0.21 5.80
C GLU A 76 -9.36 -1.38 4.89
N THR A 77 -9.94 -1.45 3.70
CA THR A 77 -9.61 -2.50 2.72
C THR A 77 -8.16 -2.36 2.25
N VAL A 78 -7.70 -1.13 2.02
CA VAL A 78 -6.31 -0.84 1.66
C VAL A 78 -5.35 -1.24 2.76
N LYS A 79 -5.64 -0.89 4.03
CA LYS A 79 -4.83 -1.32 5.18
C LYS A 79 -4.71 -2.85 5.22
N ALA A 80 -5.83 -3.57 5.17
CA ALA A 80 -5.83 -5.03 5.22
C ALA A 80 -5.01 -5.65 4.07
N MET A 81 -5.13 -5.12 2.86
CA MET A 81 -4.37 -5.60 1.71
C MET A 81 -2.87 -5.30 1.83
N LEU A 82 -2.47 -4.15 2.37
CA LEU A 82 -1.07 -3.85 2.60
C LEU A 82 -0.47 -4.81 3.65
N VAL A 83 -1.22 -5.11 4.71
CA VAL A 83 -0.80 -6.14 5.69
C VAL A 83 -0.68 -7.53 5.04
N GLU A 84 -1.62 -7.91 4.17
CA GLU A 84 -1.57 -9.17 3.40
C GLU A 84 -0.36 -9.22 2.45
N MET A 85 0.04 -8.07 1.90
CA MET A 85 1.26 -7.90 1.10
C MET A 85 2.54 -7.88 1.95
N GLY A 86 2.40 -7.96 3.28
CA GLY A 86 3.45 -8.05 4.29
C GLY A 86 4.01 -6.70 4.78
N PHE A 87 3.33 -5.59 4.50
CA PHE A 87 3.64 -4.36 5.22
C PHE A 87 3.26 -4.52 6.70
N LYS A 88 4.08 -4.00 7.60
CA LYS A 88 3.83 -4.11 9.05
C LYS A 88 2.62 -3.27 9.41
N GLU A 89 1.68 -3.83 10.18
CA GLU A 89 0.48 -3.09 10.57
C GLU A 89 0.81 -1.82 11.37
N GLU A 90 1.83 -1.89 12.24
CA GLU A 90 2.34 -0.77 13.03
C GLU A 90 2.93 0.38 12.18
N SER A 91 3.32 0.11 10.94
CA SER A 91 3.85 1.12 10.02
C SER A 91 2.77 1.71 9.11
N ILE A 92 1.50 1.34 9.31
CA ILE A 92 0.35 1.82 8.52
C ILE A 92 -0.57 2.66 9.39
N GLU A 93 -0.63 3.95 9.08
CA GLU A 93 -1.54 4.89 9.71
C GLU A 93 -2.74 5.18 8.81
N VAL A 94 -3.94 5.23 9.41
CA VAL A 94 -5.19 5.49 8.70
C VAL A 94 -5.87 6.73 9.27
N TYR A 95 -6.18 7.70 8.41
CA TYR A 95 -6.82 8.98 8.74
C TYR A 95 -8.12 9.21 7.97
#